data_AF-A0A7H5F1U3-F1
#
_entry.id   AF-A0A7H5F1U3-F1
#
_cell.length_a   1.000
_cell.length_b   1.000
_cell.length_c   1.000
_cell.angle_alpha   90.00
_cell.angle_beta   90.00
_cell.angle_gamma   90.00
#
_symmetry.space_group_name_H-M   'P 1'
#
loop_
_entity.id
_entity.type
_entity.pdbx_description
1 polymer ?
#
loop_
_entity_poly.entity_id
_entity_poly.type
_entity_poly.pdbx_seq_one_letter_code
_entity_poly.pdbx_strand_id
1 'polypeptide(L)'
;MKIYLITQDLVHGYDTYDSAVVSAESEEDAKNIHPSECVTHIKDGMWMGTFTKGGEYEYTSRNWVSASNLDQVKVQYIGESKRGRGLILSSFNAG
;
A
#
# COMPACT_ATOMS: atom_id res chain seq x y z
N MET A 1 -14.33 8.68 -3.94
CA MET A 1 -13.51 7.48 -3.68
C MET A 1 -14.00 6.88 -2.38
N LYS A 2 -13.84 5.57 -2.22
CA LYS A 2 -14.16 4.88 -0.97
C LYS A 2 -12.93 4.86 -0.08
N ILE A 3 -13.14 4.86 1.23
CA ILE A 3 -12.08 4.68 2.21
C ILE A 3 -12.08 3.21 2.63
N TYR A 4 -10.90 2.61 2.58
CA TYR A 4 -10.65 1.24 2.99
C TYR A 4 -9.58 1.18 4.06
N LEU A 5 -9.76 0.29 5.03
CA LEU A 5 -8.69 -0.22 5.85
C LEU A 5 -8.13 -1.47 5.16
N ILE A 6 -6.84 -1.44 4.85
CA ILE A 6 -6.08 -2.62 4.40
C ILE A 6 -5.22 -3.13 5.54
N THR A 7 -5.19 -4.44 5.74
CA THR A 7 -4.41 -5.12 6.80
C THR A 7 -3.77 -6.37 6.24
N GLN A 8 -2.63 -6.77 6.81
CA GLN A 8 -1.90 -7.97 6.41
C GLN A 8 -1.37 -8.74 7.63
N ASP A 9 -1.08 -10.03 7.43
CA ASP A 9 -0.58 -10.95 8.46
C ASP A 9 0.48 -11.90 7.87
N LEU A 10 1.29 -11.41 6.93
CA LEU A 10 2.29 -12.16 6.17
C LEU A 10 3.72 -11.70 6.46
N VAL A 11 3.90 -10.40 6.65
CA VAL A 11 5.19 -9.75 6.88
C VAL A 11 5.20 -9.26 8.32
N HIS A 12 6.11 -9.80 9.13
CA HIS A 12 6.20 -9.51 10.56
C HIS A 12 7.61 -9.08 10.93
N GLY A 13 7.71 -8.38 12.06
CA GLY A 13 8.99 -7.96 12.65
C GLY A 13 9.01 -6.47 12.95
N TYR A 14 10.22 -5.94 12.99
CA TYR A 14 10.47 -4.51 13.06
C TYR A 14 10.56 -3.90 11.67
N ASP A 15 10.28 -2.61 11.57
CA ASP A 15 10.30 -1.85 10.32
C ASP A 15 9.32 -2.39 9.26
N THR A 16 8.17 -2.89 9.70
CA THR A 16 7.11 -3.43 8.84
C THR A 16 5.79 -2.69 9.04
N TYR A 17 5.03 -2.53 7.96
CA TYR A 17 3.65 -2.06 8.03
C TYR A 17 2.72 -3.24 8.34
N ASP A 18 1.76 -3.04 9.24
CA ASP A 18 0.69 -4.01 9.53
C ASP A 18 -0.64 -3.62 8.86
N SER A 19 -0.86 -2.32 8.66
CA SER A 19 -2.11 -1.79 8.14
C SER A 19 -1.97 -0.40 7.53
N ALA A 20 -2.95 -0.01 6.72
CA ALA A 20 -3.09 1.34 6.20
C ALA A 20 -4.55 1.70 5.92
N VAL A 21 -4.87 2.99 6.02
CA VAL A 21 -6.11 3.57 5.52
C VAL A 21 -5.82 4.21 4.16
N VAL A 22 -6.60 3.81 3.16
CA VAL A 22 -6.42 4.24 1.77
C VAL A 22 -7.73 4.74 1.17
N SER A 23 -7.61 5.66 0.22
CA SER A 23 -8.69 6.12 -0.65
C SER A 23 -8.55 5.40 -2.00
N ALA A 24 -9.57 4.64 -2.41
CA ALA A 24 -9.52 3.83 -3.63
C ALA A 24 -10.88 3.74 -4.33
N GLU A 25 -10.90 3.29 -5.58
CA GLU A 25 -12.15 3.12 -6.35
C GLU A 25 -12.91 1.84 -5.98
N SER A 26 -12.17 0.81 -5.58
CA SER A 26 -12.67 -0.51 -5.24
C SER A 26 -11.76 -1.21 -4.22
N GLU A 27 -12.18 -2.37 -3.71
CA GLU A 27 -11.34 -3.18 -2.82
C GLU A 27 -10.08 -3.69 -3.54
N GLU A 28 -10.21 -4.07 -4.81
CA GLU A 28 -9.07 -4.51 -5.62
C GLU A 28 -8.08 -3.37 -5.85
N ASP A 29 -8.60 -2.17 -6.10
CA ASP A 29 -7.76 -0.97 -6.20
C ASP A 29 -7.07 -0.64 -4.87
N ALA A 30 -7.75 -0.82 -3.73
CA ALA A 30 -7.20 -0.58 -2.40
C ALA A 30 -5.98 -1.47 -2.09
N LYS A 31 -6.01 -2.74 -2.51
CA LYS A 31 -4.86 -3.67 -2.38
C LYS A 31 -3.64 -3.20 -3.16
N ASN A 32 -3.85 -2.49 -4.26
CA ASN A 32 -2.80 -1.93 -5.12
C ASN A 32 -2.26 -0.57 -4.61
N ILE A 33 -2.46 -0.24 -3.33
CA ILE A 33 -1.90 0.95 -2.68
C ILE A 33 -0.95 0.49 -1.57
N HIS A 34 0.32 0.86 -1.71
CA HIS A 34 1.35 0.51 -0.75
C HIS A 34 1.37 1.50 0.44
N PRO A 35 1.59 1.06 1.70
CA PRO A 35 1.62 1.96 2.87
C PRO A 35 2.81 2.93 2.96
N SER A 36 3.89 2.66 2.21
CA SER A 36 5.03 3.56 2.08
C SER A 36 4.81 4.58 0.97
N GLU A 37 5.01 5.86 1.28
CA GLU A 37 4.94 6.97 0.31
C GLU A 37 6.03 6.90 -0.77
N CYS A 38 7.08 6.10 -0.56
CA CYS A 38 8.13 5.89 -1.57
C CYS A 38 7.66 5.03 -2.75
N VAL A 39 6.58 4.27 -2.60
CA VAL A 39 6.03 3.39 -3.63
C VAL A 39 4.89 4.11 -4.34
N THR A 40 4.97 4.19 -5.67
CA THR A 40 4.02 4.92 -6.51
C THR A 40 3.16 4.01 -7.37
N HIS A 41 3.65 2.84 -7.77
CA HIS A 41 2.92 1.91 -8.64
C HIS A 41 3.51 0.49 -8.60
N ILE A 42 2.84 -0.44 -9.30
CA ILE A 42 3.35 -1.78 -9.59
C ILE A 42 3.74 -1.84 -11.06
N LYS A 43 4.89 -2.45 -11.36
CA LYS A 43 5.35 -2.74 -12.72
C LYS A 43 6.02 -4.10 -12.76
N ASP A 44 5.64 -4.94 -13.72
CA ASP A 44 6.19 -6.30 -13.89
C ASP A 44 6.17 -7.15 -12.59
N GLY A 45 5.12 -6.98 -11.77
CA GLY A 45 4.97 -7.68 -10.49
C GLY A 45 5.86 -7.18 -9.36
N MET A 46 6.46 -6.00 -9.50
CA MET A 46 7.32 -5.37 -8.50
C MET A 46 6.75 -4.04 -8.03
N TRP A 47 6.98 -3.73 -6.76
CA TRP A 47 6.71 -2.40 -6.22
C TRP A 47 7.74 -1.41 -6.77
N MET A 48 7.26 -0.30 -7.31
CA MET A 48 8.11 0.72 -7.90
C MET A 48 7.89 2.06 -7.22
N GLY A 49 8.97 2.82 -7.08
CA GLY A 49 8.93 4.23 -6.75
C GLY A 49 9.28 5.09 -7.96
N THR A 50 8.93 6.37 -7.89
CA THR A 50 9.33 7.37 -8.89
C THR A 50 10.09 8.48 -8.19
N PHE A 51 11.27 8.84 -8.67
CA PHE A 51 12.00 9.97 -8.13
C PHE A 51 11.28 11.28 -8.47
N THR A 52 11.42 12.29 -7.61
CA THR A 52 10.82 13.63 -7.82
C THR A 52 11.26 14.30 -9.13
N LYS A 53 12.47 13.98 -9.62
CA LYS A 53 13.01 14.49 -10.89
C LYS A 53 12.70 13.59 -12.10
N GLY A 54 11.87 12.57 -11.93
CA GLY A 54 11.61 11.53 -12.92
C GLY A 54 12.57 10.35 -12.83
N GLY A 55 12.19 9.23 -13.47
CA GLY A 55 12.87 7.94 -13.34
C GLY A 55 12.22 7.04 -12.29
N GLU A 56 12.14 5.76 -12.60
CA GLU A 56 11.57 4.72 -11.74
C GLU A 56 12.69 3.92 -11.07
N TYR A 57 12.41 3.40 -9.88
CA TYR A 57 13.28 2.47 -9.17
C TYR A 57 12.47 1.35 -8.55
N GLU A 58 13.06 0.16 -8.48
CA GLU A 58 12.47 -0.96 -7.77
C GLU A 58 12.52 -0.70 -6.26
N TYR A 59 11.37 -0.80 -5.60
CA TYR A 59 11.27 -0.70 -4.15
C TYR A 59 11.47 -2.08 -3.53
N THR A 60 12.69 -2.32 -3.06
CA THR A 60 13.14 -3.65 -2.58
C THR A 60 12.93 -3.87 -1.08
N SER A 61 12.41 -2.87 -0.36
CA SER A 61 12.11 -3.02 1.06
C SER A 61 11.03 -4.08 1.26
N ARG A 62 11.26 -5.01 2.20
CA ARG A 62 10.32 -6.08 2.55
C ARG A 62 9.45 -5.71 3.73
N ASN A 63 9.03 -4.45 3.80
CA ASN A 63 8.23 -3.90 4.90
C ASN A 63 6.71 -4.02 4.69
N TRP A 64 6.27 -4.54 3.56
CA TRP A 64 4.88 -4.83 3.23
C TRP A 64 4.79 -6.09 2.37
N VAL A 65 3.56 -6.55 2.13
CA VAL A 65 3.27 -7.70 1.27
C VAL A 65 3.82 -7.46 -0.14
N SER A 66 4.44 -8.49 -0.74
CA SER A 66 4.88 -8.44 -2.13
C SER A 66 3.69 -8.27 -3.08
N ALA A 67 3.92 -7.65 -4.24
CA ALA A 67 2.86 -7.44 -5.23
C ALA A 67 2.23 -8.76 -5.74
N SER A 68 2.96 -9.88 -5.67
CA SER A 68 2.47 -11.22 -5.99
C SER A 68 1.48 -11.82 -4.98
N ASN A 69 1.32 -11.20 -3.80
CA ASN A 69 0.56 -11.73 -2.67
C ASN A 69 -0.56 -10.77 -2.21
N LEU A 70 -0.92 -9.81 -3.07
CA LEU A 70 -1.95 -8.82 -2.77
C LEU A 70 -3.34 -9.42 -2.55
N ASP A 71 -3.60 -10.59 -3.13
CA ASP A 71 -4.82 -11.35 -2.92
C ASP A 71 -5.08 -11.67 -1.43
N GLN A 72 -4.01 -11.79 -0.63
CA GLN A 72 -4.05 -12.09 0.79
C GLN A 72 -4.17 -10.85 1.70
N VAL A 73 -4.10 -9.64 1.14
CA VAL A 73 -4.38 -8.40 1.89
C VAL A 73 -5.87 -8.34 2.19
N LYS A 74 -6.21 -8.20 3.47
CA LYS A 74 -7.61 -8.05 3.91
C LYS A 74 -8.03 -6.61 3.71
N VAL A 75 -9.23 -6.41 3.18
CA VAL A 75 -9.80 -5.10 2.88
C VAL A 75 -11.12 -4.95 3.62
N GLN A 76 -11.31 -3.80 4.28
CA GLN A 76 -12.55 -3.43 4.93
C GLN A 76 -12.98 -2.04 4.48
N TYR A 77 -14.19 -1.91 3.94
CA TYR A 77 -14.81 -0.61 3.68
C TYR A 77 -15.11 0.12 4.99
N ILE A 78 -14.69 1.38 5.10
CA ILE A 78 -14.90 2.19 6.31
C ILE A 78 -15.52 3.57 6.04
N GLY A 79 -15.78 3.92 4.78
CA GLY A 79 -16.54 5.14 4.45
C GLY A 79 -16.28 5.70 3.05
N GLU A 80 -16.68 6.96 2.85
CA GLU A 80 -16.50 7.68 1.59
C GLU A 80 -15.55 8.88 1.76
N SER A 81 -14.87 9.25 0.67
CA SER A 81 -13.94 10.38 0.62
C SER A 81 -14.08 11.19 -0.66
N LYS A 82 -13.93 12.50 -0.53
CA LYS A 82 -13.74 13.44 -1.65
C LYS A 82 -12.29 13.51 -2.13
N ARG A 83 -11.35 12.88 -1.42
CA ARG A 83 -9.93 12.81 -1.83
C ARG A 83 -9.77 11.92 -3.05
N GLY A 84 -8.69 12.14 -3.79
CA GLY A 84 -8.26 11.24 -4.86
C GLY A 84 -7.77 9.89 -4.33
N ARG A 85 -7.35 9.03 -5.24
CA ARG A 85 -6.73 7.73 -4.93
C ARG A 85 -5.43 7.91 -4.16
N GLY A 86 -5.17 7.09 -3.15
CA GLY A 86 -3.87 7.02 -2.48
C GLY A 86 -3.94 6.74 -0.99
N LEU A 87 -2.77 6.78 -0.35
CA LEU A 87 -2.59 6.60 1.08
C LEU A 87 -3.21 7.77 1.88
N ILE A 88 -3.88 7.46 2.98
CA ILE A 88 -4.38 8.45 3.96
C ILE A 88 -3.56 8.36 5.25
N LEU A 89 -3.35 7.15 5.78
CA LEU A 89 -2.62 6.88 7.02
C LEU A 89 -2.00 5.48 6.93
N SER A 90 -0.78 5.32 7.43
CA SER A 90 -0.13 4.01 7.55
C SER A 90 0.22 3.71 9.01
N SER A 91 0.13 2.43 9.39
CA SER A 91 0.61 1.90 10.66
C SER A 91 1.93 1.21 10.40
N PHE A 92 3.01 1.73 11.01
CA PHE A 92 4.36 1.23 10.85
C PHE A 92 4.92 0.80 12.20
N ASN A 93 5.28 -0.48 12.32
CA ASN A 93 5.88 -1.03 13.52
C ASN A 93 7.38 -0.69 13.57
N ALA A 94 7.69 0.53 13.99
CA ALA A 94 9.06 0.94 14.31
C ALA A 94 9.48 0.24 15.61
N GLY A 95 10.57 -0.54 15.55
CA GLY A 95 11.13 -1.24 16.70
C GLY A 95 11.77 -0.35 17.75
#